data_AF-A0A9E1K4J8-F1
#
_entry.id   AF-A0A9E1K4J8-F1
#
_cell.length_a   1.000
_cell.length_b   1.000
_cell.length_c   1.000
_cell.angle_alpha   90.00
_cell.angle_beta   90.00
_cell.angle_gamma   90.00
#
_symmetry.space_group_name_H-M   'P 1'
#
loop_
_entity.id
_entity.type
_entity.pdbx_description
1 polymer ?
#
loop_
_entity_poly.entity_id
_entity_poly.type
_entity_poly.pdbx_seq_one_letter_code
_entity_poly.pdbx_strand_id
1 'polypeptide(L)'
;MKITIGDKFLIAALLILNGWLFASWGVGFSKGDWVVVTVNQKETIRLPLDQDQKTHVKGPIGLTEIEVKNGHARIIRSPCKNKVCIKSGYIRYADRLAACIPNRVVIRIVGKSHRGVDAVIG
;
A
#
# COMPACT_ATOMS: atom_id res chain seq x y z
N MET A 1 -17.26 35.56 -24.02
CA MET A 1 -16.79 34.32 -24.66
C MET A 1 -18.00 33.40 -24.85
N LYS A 2 -18.58 33.34 -26.06
CA LYS A 2 -19.75 32.49 -26.33
C LYS A 2 -19.24 31.14 -26.81
N ILE A 3 -19.45 30.09 -26.02
CA ILE A 3 -19.09 28.72 -26.40
C ILE A 3 -19.99 28.32 -27.57
N THR A 4 -19.37 28.09 -28.72
CA THR A 4 -20.05 27.67 -29.95
C THR A 4 -20.58 26.24 -29.81
N ILE A 5 -21.61 25.86 -30.56
CA ILE A 5 -22.21 24.51 -30.47
C ILE A 5 -21.15 23.42 -30.75
N GLY A 6 -20.20 23.69 -31.65
CA GLY A 6 -19.07 22.81 -31.95
C GLY A 6 -18.15 22.57 -30.75
N ASP A 7 -17.84 23.60 -29.95
CA ASP A 7 -17.01 23.45 -28.74
C ASP A 7 -17.67 22.54 -27.71
N LYS A 8 -19.00 22.61 -27.55
CA LYS A 8 -19.75 21.75 -26.62
C LYS A 8 -19.66 20.28 -27.02
N PHE A 9 -19.78 19.97 -28.32
CA PHE A 9 -19.60 18.62 -28.82
C PHE A 9 -18.17 18.11 -28.65
N LEU A 10 -17.18 18.96 -28.92
CA LEU A 10 -15.77 18.61 -28.76
C LEU A 10 -15.45 18.28 -27.28
N ILE A 11 -15.90 19.13 -26.36
CA ILE A 11 -15.69 18.94 -24.92
C ILE A 11 -16.39 17.67 -24.43
N ALA A 12 -17.65 17.44 -24.85
CA ALA A 12 -18.39 16.23 -24.47
C ALA A 12 -17.71 14.95 -25.00
N ALA A 13 -17.27 14.95 -26.25
CA ALA A 13 -16.56 13.82 -26.85
C ALA A 13 -15.23 13.53 -26.13
N LEU A 14 -14.46 14.57 -25.80
CA LEU A 14 -13.22 14.45 -25.03
C LEU A 14 -13.45 13.90 -23.61
N LEU A 15 -14.50 14.34 -22.93
CA LEU A 15 -14.85 13.84 -21.60
C LEU A 15 -15.28 12.38 -21.64
N ILE A 16 -16.07 11.99 -22.62
CA ILE A 16 -16.51 10.60 -22.80
C ILE A 16 -15.31 9.70 -23.14
N LEU A 17 -14.44 10.14 -24.05
CA LEU A 17 -13.24 9.40 -24.43
C LEU A 17 -12.28 9.23 -23.25
N ASN A 18 -12.04 10.29 -22.47
CA ASN A 18 -11.21 10.20 -21.26
C ASN A 18 -11.86 9.30 -20.21
N GLY A 19 -13.17 9.44 -19.97
CA GLY A 19 -13.90 8.58 -19.05
C GLY A 19 -13.82 7.10 -19.43
N TRP A 20 -13.93 6.80 -20.73
CA TRP A 20 -13.78 5.44 -21.24
C TRP A 20 -12.35 4.93 -21.09
N LEU A 21 -11.33 5.71 -21.45
CA LEU A 21 -9.92 5.35 -21.25
C LEU A 21 -9.58 5.10 -19.78
N PHE A 22 -10.08 5.93 -18.86
CA PHE A 22 -9.89 5.73 -17.42
C PHE A 22 -10.60 4.47 -16.89
N ALA A 23 -11.79 4.16 -17.41
CA ALA A 23 -12.51 2.94 -17.07
C ALA A 23 -11.83 1.68 -17.61
N SER A 24 -11.30 1.74 -18.84
CA SER A 24 -10.67 0.59 -19.52
C SER A 24 -9.25 0.30 -19.02
N TRP A 25 -8.48 1.31 -18.63
CA TRP A 25 -7.15 1.14 -18.01
C TRP A 25 -7.19 0.90 -16.49
N GLY A 26 -8.38 0.84 -15.90
CA GLY A 26 -8.57 0.26 -14.58
C GLY A 26 -7.88 1.06 -13.47
N VAL A 27 -8.54 2.12 -13.02
CA VAL A 27 -8.27 2.72 -11.70
C VAL A 27 -8.79 1.79 -10.61
N GLY A 28 -8.03 0.74 -10.31
CA GLY A 28 -8.34 -0.16 -9.20
C GLY A 28 -7.14 -0.25 -8.29
N PHE A 29 -7.20 0.30 -7.08
CA PHE A 29 -6.20 -0.06 -6.07
C PHE A 29 -6.27 -1.58 -5.89
N SER A 30 -5.22 -2.28 -6.30
CA SER A 30 -5.18 -3.74 -6.15
C SER A 30 -5.28 -4.06 -4.66
N LYS A 31 -6.28 -4.87 -4.30
CA LYS A 31 -6.40 -5.37 -2.93
C LYS A 31 -5.13 -6.14 -2.59
N GLY A 32 -4.61 -5.89 -1.40
CA GLY A 32 -3.56 -6.72 -0.82
C GLY A 32 -4.11 -8.04 -0.35
N ASP A 33 -3.36 -9.11 -0.56
CA ASP A 33 -3.69 -10.45 -0.06
C ASP A 33 -2.81 -10.84 1.12
N TRP A 34 -1.58 -10.32 1.16
CA TRP A 34 -0.56 -10.69 2.14
C TRP A 34 0.15 -9.47 2.74
N VAL A 35 0.54 -9.58 4.00
CA VAL A 35 1.56 -8.72 4.63
C VAL A 35 2.86 -9.47 4.66
N VAL A 36 3.85 -8.93 3.98
CA VAL A 36 5.23 -9.39 4.07
C VAL A 36 5.95 -8.51 5.08
N VAL A 37 6.55 -9.16 6.08
CA VAL A 37 7.37 -8.51 7.10
C VAL A 37 8.82 -8.84 6.83
N THR A 38 9.60 -7.78 6.65
CA THR A 38 11.01 -7.84 6.31
C THR A 38 11.84 -7.23 7.42
N VAL A 39 12.84 -7.96 7.90
CA VAL A 39 13.81 -7.51 8.89
C VAL A 39 15.18 -7.54 8.26
N ASN A 40 15.94 -6.44 8.31
CA ASN A 40 17.25 -6.33 7.63
C ASN A 40 17.18 -6.73 6.14
N GLN A 41 16.13 -6.31 5.42
CA GLN A 41 15.92 -6.63 4.00
C GLN A 41 15.66 -8.12 3.69
N LYS A 42 15.57 -9.00 4.70
CA LYS A 42 15.18 -10.41 4.54
C LYS A 42 13.72 -10.63 4.96
N GLU A 43 12.92 -11.20 4.05
CA GLU A 43 11.57 -11.65 4.36
C GLU A 43 11.63 -12.66 5.51
N THR A 44 10.98 -12.34 6.62
CA THR A 44 11.02 -13.14 7.85
C THR A 44 9.70 -13.85 8.07
N ILE A 45 8.58 -13.16 7.79
CA ILE A 45 7.24 -13.72 7.95
C ILE A 45 6.30 -13.13 6.92
N ARG A 46 5.40 -13.98 6.42
CA ARG A 46 4.29 -13.59 5.54
C ARG A 46 2.99 -13.95 6.22
N LEU A 47 2.11 -12.96 6.34
CA LEU A 47 0.82 -13.08 7.02
C LEU A 47 -0.32 -12.86 6.02
N PRO A 48 -1.36 -13.70 6.03
CA PRO A 48 -2.52 -13.45 5.19
C PRO A 48 -3.32 -12.26 5.74
N LEU A 49 -3.80 -11.39 4.84
CA LEU A 49 -4.52 -10.17 5.23
C LEU A 49 -5.96 -10.45 5.70
N ASP A 50 -6.49 -11.61 5.32
CA ASP A 50 -7.85 -12.07 5.63
C ASP A 50 -7.99 -12.69 7.03
N GLN A 51 -6.89 -12.89 7.75
CA GLN A 51 -6.90 -13.43 9.11
C GLN A 51 -6.48 -12.38 10.14
N ASP A 52 -7.31 -12.23 11.16
CA ASP A 52 -7.04 -11.36 12.29
C ASP A 52 -5.98 -11.99 13.19
N GLN A 53 -4.84 -11.34 13.33
CA GLN A 53 -3.74 -11.83 14.16
C GLN A 53 -2.78 -10.74 14.61
N LYS A 54 -2.08 -11.00 15.71
CA LYS A 54 -0.98 -10.17 16.20
C LYS A 54 0.31 -10.97 16.19
N THR A 55 1.38 -10.37 15.70
CA THR A 55 2.71 -10.98 15.71
C THR A 55 3.76 -10.02 16.23
N HIS A 56 4.86 -10.59 16.70
CA HIS A 56 6.01 -9.86 17.17
C HIS A 56 7.23 -10.25 16.35
N VAL A 57 8.01 -9.25 15.94
CA VAL A 57 9.26 -9.43 15.22
C VAL A 57 10.37 -8.68 15.93
N LYS A 58 11.51 -9.36 16.10
CA LYS A 58 12.70 -8.79 16.72
C LYS A 58 13.57 -8.13 15.65
N GLY A 59 13.66 -6.80 15.71
CA GLY A 59 14.64 -6.03 14.94
C GLY A 59 15.92 -5.77 15.76
N PRO A 60 16.92 -5.07 15.19
CA PRO A 60 18.18 -4.79 15.86
C PRO A 60 18.07 -3.91 17.11
N ILE A 61 17.05 -3.06 17.19
CA ILE A 61 16.80 -2.19 18.35
C ILE A 61 15.90 -2.89 19.38
N GLY A 62 14.98 -3.74 18.94
CA GLY A 62 14.10 -4.47 19.84
C GLY A 62 12.85 -5.02 19.16
N LEU A 63 11.85 -5.33 19.98
CA LEU A 63 10.61 -5.98 19.55
C LEU A 63 9.65 -4.97 18.90
N THR A 64 9.21 -5.25 17.68
CA THR A 64 8.12 -4.56 16.99
C THR A 64 6.89 -5.46 17.00
N GLU A 65 5.73 -4.92 17.34
CA GLU A 65 4.45 -5.63 17.34
C GLU A 65 3.59 -5.15 16.16
N ILE A 66 3.08 -6.12 15.40
CA ILE A 66 2.32 -5.93 14.17
C ILE A 66 0.94 -6.55 14.39
N GLU A 67 -0.11 -5.83 13.98
CA GLU A 67 -1.49 -6.30 14.02
C GLU A 67 -2.02 -6.35 12.59
N VAL A 68 -2.60 -7.49 12.22
CA VAL A 68 -3.46 -7.66 11.05
C VAL A 68 -4.89 -7.79 11.57
N LYS A 69 -5.79 -6.95 11.06
CA LYS A 69 -7.19 -6.92 11.47
C LYS A 69 -8.09 -6.44 10.34
N ASN A 70 -9.17 -7.15 10.06
CA ASN A 70 -10.20 -6.79 9.08
C ASN A 70 -9.64 -6.47 7.68
N GLY A 71 -8.64 -7.21 7.17
CA GLY A 71 -8.04 -6.88 5.86
C GLY A 71 -7.08 -5.69 5.88
N HIS A 72 -6.61 -5.27 7.05
CA HIS A 72 -5.66 -4.18 7.22
C HIS A 72 -4.51 -4.61 8.11
N ALA A 73 -3.33 -4.03 7.91
CA ALA A 73 -2.18 -4.24 8.79
C ALA A 73 -1.64 -2.93 9.35
N ARG A 74 -1.07 -2.96 10.55
CA ARG A 74 -0.39 -1.82 11.16
C ARG A 74 0.67 -2.26 12.15
N ILE A 75 1.60 -1.36 12.47
CA ILE A 75 2.52 -1.51 13.59
C ILE A 75 1.90 -0.85 14.81
N ILE A 76 1.61 -1.63 15.86
CA ILE A 76 1.01 -1.10 17.10
C ILE A 76 2.08 -0.71 18.13
N ARG A 77 3.24 -1.36 18.11
CA ARG A 77 4.36 -1.05 19.00
C ARG A 77 5.69 -1.18 18.28
N SER A 78 6.60 -0.26 18.56
CA SER A 78 7.94 -0.24 18.00
C SER A 78 8.89 0.50 18.95
N PRO A 79 10.16 0.11 19.07
CA PRO A 79 11.09 0.72 20.02
C PRO A 79 11.64 2.08 19.55
N CYS A 80 11.39 2.50 18.30
CA CYS A 80 11.95 3.74 17.76
C CYS A 80 11.40 5.03 18.42
N LYS A 81 12.19 6.11 18.45
CA LYS A 81 11.81 7.39 19.06
C LYS A 81 10.68 8.10 18.31
N ASN A 82 10.75 8.13 16.98
CA ASN A 82 9.86 8.96 16.16
C ASN A 82 8.45 8.36 15.96
N LYS A 83 8.28 7.06 16.25
CA LYS A 83 7.01 6.33 16.14
C LYS A 83 6.28 6.51 14.79
N VAL A 84 7.01 6.85 13.71
CA VAL A 84 6.44 7.10 12.37
C VAL A 84 5.67 5.89 11.87
N CYS A 85 6.24 4.70 12.00
CA CYS A 85 5.60 3.43 11.66
C CYS A 85 4.24 3.19 12.34
N ILE A 86 4.05 3.69 13.57
CA ILE A 86 2.78 3.59 14.29
C ILE A 86 1.81 4.67 13.80
N LYS A 87 2.31 5.88 13.57
CA LYS A 87 1.53 7.01 13.01
C LYS A 87 1.05 6.75 11.58
N SER A 88 1.72 5.90 10.82
CA SER A 88 1.28 5.47 9.48
C SER A 88 -0.09 4.77 9.50
N GLY A 89 -0.51 4.21 10.64
CA GLY A 89 -1.81 3.60 10.80
C GLY A 89 -2.00 2.33 9.95
N TYR A 90 -3.24 2.10 9.51
CA TYR A 90 -3.63 0.90 8.79
C TYR A 90 -3.28 0.98 7.29
N ILE A 91 -2.60 -0.03 6.79
CA ILE A 91 -2.31 -0.24 5.36
C ILE A 91 -3.07 -1.46 4.84
N ARG A 92 -3.65 -1.37 3.64
CA ARG A 92 -4.50 -2.42 3.04
C ARG A 92 -4.28 -2.69 1.55
N TYR A 93 -3.75 -1.71 0.84
CA TYR A 93 -3.61 -1.76 -0.61
C TYR A 93 -2.23 -2.29 -0.98
N ALA A 94 -2.14 -3.03 -2.08
CA ALA A 94 -0.87 -3.45 -2.64
C ALA A 94 0.10 -2.27 -2.78
N ASP A 95 1.39 -2.54 -2.59
CA ASP A 95 2.50 -1.58 -2.68
C ASP A 95 2.52 -0.51 -1.59
N ARG A 96 1.56 -0.52 -0.66
CA ARG A 96 1.66 0.25 0.57
C ARG A 96 2.59 -0.46 1.56
N LEU A 97 3.37 0.35 2.27
CA LEU A 97 4.30 -0.13 3.28
C LEU A 97 4.33 0.80 4.49
N ALA A 98 4.72 0.25 5.63
CA ALA A 98 5.08 1.01 6.82
C ALA A 98 6.44 0.49 7.33
N ALA A 99 7.36 1.41 7.61
CA ALA A 99 8.74 1.07 7.95
C ALA A 99 9.17 1.71 9.27
N CYS A 100 9.75 0.90 10.14
CA CYS A 100 10.56 1.36 11.24
C CYS A 100 12.03 1.34 10.80
N ILE A 101 12.47 2.41 10.14
CA ILE A 101 13.83 2.53 9.60
C ILE A 101 14.90 2.23 10.66
N PRO A 102 14.84 2.79 11.89
CA PRO A 102 15.86 2.50 12.91
C PRO A 102 15.88 1.03 13.32
N ASN A 103 14.70 0.41 13.49
CA ASN A 103 14.61 -1.01 13.85
C ASN A 103 14.70 -1.95 12.63
N ARG A 104 14.96 -1.42 11.42
CA ARG A 104 15.04 -2.15 10.15
C ARG A 104 13.91 -3.16 9.93
N VAL A 105 12.71 -2.85 10.44
CA VAL A 105 11.48 -3.64 10.24
C VAL A 105 10.61 -2.92 9.23
N VAL A 106 10.21 -3.60 8.17
CA VAL A 106 9.32 -3.09 7.13
C VAL A 106 8.15 -4.05 6.98
N ILE A 107 6.93 -3.54 6.99
CA ILE A 107 5.73 -4.28 6.58
C ILE A 107 5.29 -3.76 5.22
N ARG A 108 5.02 -4.66 4.27
CA ARG A 108 4.53 -4.34 2.92
C ARG A 108 3.32 -5.18 2.61
N ILE A 109 2.32 -4.57 1.98
CA ILE A 109 1.17 -5.28 1.44
C ILE A 109 1.49 -5.76 0.03
N VAL A 110 1.30 -7.06 -0.22
CA VAL A 110 1.50 -7.71 -1.51
C VAL A 110 0.17 -8.30 -1.96
N GLY A 111 -0.25 -8.00 -3.19
CA GLY A 111 -1.41 -8.61 -3.84
C GLY A 111 -1.00 -9.63 -4.90
N LYS A 112 -1.90 -10.55 -5.27
CA LYS A 112 -1.67 -11.52 -6.36
C LYS A 112 -1.54 -10.87 -7.74
N SER A 113 -2.04 -9.66 -7.93
CA SER A 113 -1.99 -8.96 -9.21
C SER A 113 -0.64 -8.26 -9.36
N HIS A 114 0.30 -8.89 -10.08
CA HIS A 114 1.40 -8.21 -10.73
C HIS A 114 0.83 -7.13 -11.66
N ARG A 115 0.77 -5.87 -11.19
CA ARG A 115 0.83 -4.74 -12.11
C ARG A 115 2.28 -4.33 -12.15
N GLY A 116 2.96 -4.71 -13.23
CA GLY A 116 4.37 -4.48 -13.47
C GLY A 116 4.69 -3.00 -13.63
N VAL A 117 4.75 -2.28 -12.52
CA VAL A 117 5.43 -0.99 -12.40
C VAL A 117 6.19 -0.99 -11.07
N ASP A 118 7.15 -1.90 -10.95
CA ASP A 118 8.19 -1.77 -9.92
C ASP A 118 9.11 -0.63 -10.36
N ALA A 119 8.97 0.53 -9.74
CA ALA A 119 9.97 1.58 -9.83
C ALA A 119 11.26 1.06 -9.17
N VAL A 120 12.19 0.60 -10.01
CA VAL A 120 13.56 0.31 -9.60
C VAL A 120 14.23 1.63 -9.29
N ILE A 121 14.56 1.87 -8.03
CA ILE A 121 15.37 3.00 -7.60
C ILE A 121 16.82 2.54 -7.76
N GLY A 122 17.46 2.95 -8.85
CA GLY A 122 18.91 2.86 -9.03
C GLY A 122 19.64 3.95 -8.26
#